data_AF-A0A7C5IHD6-F1
#
_entry.id   AF-A0A7C5IHD6-F1
#
_cell.length_a   1.000
_cell.length_b   1.000
_cell.length_c   1.000
_cell.angle_alpha   90.00
_cell.angle_beta   90.00
_cell.angle_gamma   90.00
#
_symmetry.space_group_name_H-M   'P 1'
#
loop_
_entity.id
_entity.type
_entity.pdbx_description
1 polymer ?
#
loop_
_entity_poly.entity_id
_entity_poly.type
_entity_poly.pdbx_seq_one_letter_code
_entity_poly.pdbx_strand_id
1 'polypeptide(L)'
;MMIKIARVLLATAVLGLGLAIAVHADGGVIQGQVSNGTAGEHPPLAGLNVQLYLFTGNTLKEKRTTNTSATGVYRFDGLPTGGAWSAVTTVQYAGVDYASQTLDLAASSELTGDITVYETTNNDSALRVESSHVIIEAGKDQLEVTEQLILANTGDRTYIGSEEVIPNRRATARVALPAGAADVFFDPQDTAAMIRTGQGFVDTRPIVPGRQDYLFSFILPVDSSLYTLAVPLPYATDALDLLVNAPGAEVNAPTMERLGTREASGVTYQYLAARNLNKGDDLQVRFSGLGRGDTGQEATAAQSSVPAAEIVQRPWWYRFGPLLLLPALLTPVAIRLRRKAEEQIEQDNNVELRRLLLARLADLDDRYETGEVEAEAYRQDRVGLMAQLVHLSLGETMKEGEHRVEASAPKNARRANARPRKEVRARGRTAERRPKAG
;
A
#
# COMPACT_ATOMS: atom_id res chain seq x y z
N MET A 1 -11.05 -78.83 -40.71
CA MET A 1 -9.58 -78.76 -40.56
C MET A 1 -9.31 -77.54 -39.67
N MET A 2 -9.19 -77.73 -38.34
CA MET A 2 -7.91 -77.77 -37.57
C MET A 2 -7.09 -76.48 -37.78
N ILE A 3 -6.58 -75.69 -36.82
CA ILE A 3 -6.22 -75.76 -35.38
C ILE A 3 -5.84 -74.27 -35.03
N LYS A 4 -6.40 -73.61 -33.99
CA LYS A 4 -5.90 -73.43 -32.60
C LYS A 4 -4.73 -72.41 -32.41
N ILE A 5 -4.81 -71.63 -31.31
CA ILE A 5 -3.74 -70.89 -30.54
C ILE A 5 -3.59 -69.39 -30.91
N ALA A 6 -3.47 -68.38 -30.03
CA ALA A 6 -3.37 -68.18 -28.57
C ALA A 6 -3.81 -66.73 -28.20
N ARG A 7 -4.60 -66.54 -27.15
CA ARG A 7 -4.27 -65.84 -25.88
C ARG A 7 -3.23 -64.69 -25.95
N VAL A 8 -3.72 -63.46 -25.74
CA VAL A 8 -3.07 -62.46 -24.85
C VAL A 8 -4.17 -61.80 -24.01
N LEU A 9 -4.14 -62.05 -22.70
CA LEU A 9 -4.92 -61.36 -21.68
C LEU A 9 -4.19 -60.06 -21.35
N LEU A 10 -4.79 -58.91 -21.63
CA LEU A 10 -4.32 -57.63 -21.11
C LEU A 10 -5.17 -57.29 -19.87
N ALA A 11 -4.57 -57.40 -18.69
CA ALA A 11 -5.15 -56.97 -17.43
C ALA A 11 -5.01 -55.45 -17.32
N THR A 12 -6.13 -54.73 -17.49
CA THR A 12 -6.17 -53.28 -17.26
C THR A 12 -6.29 -53.03 -15.76
N ALA A 13 -5.18 -52.69 -15.11
CA ALA A 13 -5.18 -52.17 -13.75
C ALA A 13 -5.71 -50.73 -13.76
N VAL A 14 -6.93 -50.52 -13.28
CA VAL A 14 -7.48 -49.19 -13.02
C VAL A 14 -6.80 -48.66 -11.75
N LEU A 15 -5.75 -47.86 -11.95
CA LEU A 15 -5.16 -47.04 -10.89
C LEU A 15 -6.12 -45.87 -10.65
N GLY A 16 -7.03 -46.02 -9.70
CA GLY A 16 -7.84 -44.92 -9.18
C GLY A 16 -6.94 -43.95 -8.44
N LEU A 17 -6.36 -42.99 -9.17
CA LEU A 17 -5.77 -41.79 -8.58
C LEU A 17 -6.94 -40.98 -8.00
N GLY A 18 -7.22 -41.19 -6.72
CA GLY A 18 -8.11 -40.29 -5.98
C GLY A 18 -7.47 -38.91 -6.00
N LEU A 19 -7.97 -38.01 -6.85
CA LEU A 19 -7.85 -36.59 -6.57
C LEU A 19 -8.52 -36.40 -5.21
N ALA A 20 -7.73 -36.07 -4.19
CA ALA A 20 -8.26 -35.50 -2.98
C ALA A 20 -8.96 -34.20 -3.39
N ILE A 21 -10.28 -34.26 -3.55
CA ILE A 21 -11.12 -33.08 -3.56
C ILE A 21 -10.86 -32.43 -2.20
N ALA A 22 -10.24 -31.25 -2.19
CA ALA A 22 -10.15 -30.45 -0.99
C ALA A 22 -11.58 -30.28 -0.48
N VAL A 23 -11.89 -30.91 0.64
CA VAL A 23 -13.20 -30.83 1.26
C VAL A 23 -13.37 -29.38 1.67
N HIS A 24 -14.28 -28.66 1.02
CA HIS A 24 -14.79 -27.38 1.50
C HIS A 24 -15.37 -27.63 2.88
N ALA A 25 -14.70 -27.15 3.93
CA ALA A 25 -15.30 -27.09 5.24
C ALA A 25 -16.01 -25.74 5.33
N ASP A 26 -17.33 -25.76 5.12
CA ASP A 26 -18.23 -24.60 5.33
C ASP A 26 -18.46 -24.39 6.84
N GLY A 27 -17.37 -24.23 7.58
CA GLY A 27 -17.35 -24.07 9.04
C GLY A 27 -16.71 -22.78 9.51
N GLY A 28 -16.36 -21.88 8.57
CA GLY A 28 -15.69 -20.63 8.88
C GLY A 28 -16.63 -19.62 9.53
N VAL A 29 -16.06 -18.81 10.39
CA VAL A 29 -16.76 -17.80 11.16
C VAL A 29 -15.99 -16.50 11.10
N ILE A 30 -16.69 -15.42 10.75
CA ILE A 30 -16.20 -14.05 10.97
C ILE A 30 -17.12 -13.40 11.99
N GLN A 31 -16.53 -12.87 13.06
CA GLN A 31 -17.24 -12.07 14.05
C GLN A 31 -16.53 -10.74 14.25
N GLY A 32 -17.24 -9.70 14.62
CA GLY A 32 -16.61 -8.42 14.91
C GLY A 32 -17.57 -7.49 15.63
N GLN A 33 -17.02 -6.41 16.17
CA GLN A 33 -17.79 -5.33 16.79
C GLN A 33 -17.65 -4.05 15.96
N VAL A 34 -18.76 -3.38 15.71
CA VAL A 34 -18.77 -2.02 15.16
C VAL A 34 -18.79 -1.05 16.34
N SER A 35 -17.77 -0.18 16.42
CA SER A 35 -17.63 0.80 17.51
C SER A 35 -17.36 2.19 16.96
N ASN A 36 -17.83 3.23 17.66
CA ASN A 36 -17.55 4.62 17.31
C ASN A 36 -16.22 5.05 17.97
N GLY A 37 -15.21 5.35 17.15
CA GLY A 37 -13.90 5.80 17.58
C GLY A 37 -13.77 7.31 17.82
N THR A 38 -14.85 8.07 17.62
CA THR A 38 -14.88 9.51 17.93
C THR A 38 -14.73 9.72 19.43
N ALA A 39 -14.02 10.76 19.87
CA ALA A 39 -13.81 10.99 21.30
C ALA A 39 -15.15 11.19 22.03
N GLY A 40 -15.20 10.72 23.28
CA GLY A 40 -16.41 10.72 24.11
C GLY A 40 -17.03 9.34 24.26
N GLU A 41 -18.08 9.26 25.08
CA GLU A 41 -18.87 8.05 25.23
C GLU A 41 -19.94 7.97 24.14
N HIS A 42 -19.99 6.83 23.46
CA HIS A 42 -20.98 6.55 22.43
C HIS A 42 -21.76 5.28 22.79
N PRO A 43 -23.08 5.25 22.58
CA PRO A 43 -23.85 4.04 22.76
C PRO A 43 -23.41 2.95 21.77
N PRO A 44 -23.57 1.66 22.11
CA PRO A 44 -23.34 0.58 21.16
C PRO A 44 -24.15 0.77 19.88
N LEU A 45 -23.51 0.55 18.73
CA LEU A 45 -24.09 0.78 17.42
C LEU A 45 -24.93 -0.42 16.97
N ALA A 46 -26.18 -0.47 17.42
CA ALA A 46 -27.12 -1.55 17.13
C ALA A 46 -27.85 -1.39 15.78
N GLY A 47 -28.16 -2.50 15.13
CA GLY A 47 -28.99 -2.54 13.92
C GLY A 47 -28.30 -2.09 12.63
N LEU A 48 -27.01 -1.75 12.65
CA LEU A 48 -26.26 -1.37 11.45
C LEU A 48 -26.17 -2.54 10.48
N ASN A 49 -26.37 -2.26 9.19
CA ASN A 49 -26.25 -3.26 8.13
C ASN A 49 -24.77 -3.50 7.82
N VAL A 50 -24.27 -4.68 8.15
CA VAL A 50 -22.89 -5.10 7.87
C VAL A 50 -22.91 -6.00 6.65
N GLN A 51 -22.09 -5.67 5.66
CA GLN A 51 -21.98 -6.44 4.43
C GLN A 51 -20.63 -7.14 4.37
N LEU A 52 -20.65 -8.46 4.16
CA LEU A 52 -19.49 -9.31 3.96
C LEU A 52 -19.29 -9.52 2.46
N TYR A 53 -18.03 -9.41 2.05
CA TYR A 53 -17.58 -9.71 0.70
C TYR A 53 -16.53 -10.80 0.74
N LEU A 54 -16.77 -11.87 -0.01
CA LEU A 54 -15.89 -13.03 -0.11
C LEU A 54 -15.24 -13.08 -1.48
N PHE A 55 -13.92 -13.20 -1.47
CA PHE A 55 -13.07 -13.18 -2.64
C PHE A 55 -12.31 -14.49 -2.79
N THR A 56 -11.98 -14.84 -4.03
CA THR A 56 -10.91 -15.80 -4.31
C THR A 56 -9.89 -15.15 -5.21
N GLY A 57 -8.67 -14.99 -4.71
CA GLY A 57 -7.74 -14.01 -5.23
C GLY A 57 -8.46 -12.67 -5.32
N ASN A 58 -8.62 -12.18 -6.54
CA ASN A 58 -9.06 -10.83 -6.79
C ASN A 58 -10.54 -10.71 -7.22
N THR A 59 -11.20 -11.85 -7.42
CA THR A 59 -12.59 -11.90 -7.89
C THR A 59 -13.58 -12.02 -6.74
N LEU A 60 -14.54 -11.10 -6.64
CA LEU A 60 -15.69 -11.27 -5.75
C LEU A 60 -16.49 -12.50 -6.16
N LYS A 61 -16.72 -13.40 -5.20
CA LYS A 61 -17.52 -14.62 -5.39
C LYS A 61 -18.87 -14.54 -4.73
N GLU A 62 -18.92 -13.97 -3.54
CA GLU A 62 -20.13 -13.97 -2.73
C GLU A 62 -20.24 -12.70 -1.89
N LYS A 63 -21.48 -12.23 -1.71
CA LYS A 63 -21.84 -11.17 -0.78
C LYS A 63 -22.82 -11.75 0.25
N ARG A 64 -22.61 -11.44 1.53
CA ARG A 64 -23.58 -11.75 2.59
C ARG A 64 -23.87 -10.50 3.40
N THR A 65 -25.01 -10.47 4.08
CA THR A 65 -25.41 -9.33 4.90
C THR A 65 -25.89 -9.82 6.26
N THR A 66 -25.58 -9.07 7.30
CA THR A 66 -26.10 -9.26 8.66
C THR A 66 -26.32 -7.90 9.31
N ASN A 67 -26.90 -7.88 10.50
CA ASN A 67 -27.07 -6.65 11.28
C ASN A 67 -26.31 -6.75 12.60
N THR A 68 -25.80 -5.62 13.09
CA THR A 68 -25.23 -5.57 14.43
C THR A 68 -26.31 -5.79 15.50
N SER A 69 -25.94 -6.54 16.54
CA SER A 69 -26.76 -6.78 17.73
C SER A 69 -26.90 -5.52 18.60
N ALA A 70 -27.65 -5.61 19.70
CA ALA A 70 -27.80 -4.54 20.69
C ALA A 70 -26.47 -4.06 21.32
N THR A 71 -25.40 -4.84 21.18
CA THR A 71 -24.05 -4.50 21.69
C THR A 71 -23.07 -4.09 20.58
N GLY A 72 -23.55 -3.93 19.33
CA GLY A 72 -22.70 -3.59 18.18
C GLY A 72 -21.96 -4.78 17.55
N VAL A 73 -22.13 -5.99 18.09
CA VAL A 73 -21.49 -7.20 17.56
C VAL A 73 -22.25 -7.75 16.36
N TYR A 74 -21.53 -8.18 15.31
CA TYR A 74 -22.06 -8.91 14.16
C TYR A 74 -21.31 -10.24 13.98
N ARG A 75 -21.94 -11.17 13.24
CA ARG A 75 -21.39 -12.49 12.97
C ARG A 75 -21.86 -13.03 11.61
N PHE A 76 -20.95 -13.70 10.93
CA PHE A 76 -21.19 -14.51 9.74
C PHE A 76 -20.70 -15.93 10.00
N ASP A 77 -21.55 -16.91 9.71
CA ASP A 77 -21.28 -18.34 9.88
C ASP A 77 -21.28 -19.06 8.52
N GLY A 78 -20.77 -20.29 8.50
CA GLY A 78 -20.79 -21.16 7.32
C GLY A 78 -19.97 -20.58 6.18
N LEU A 79 -18.83 -19.99 6.49
CA LEU A 79 -17.91 -19.43 5.51
C LEU A 79 -16.98 -20.51 4.96
N PRO A 80 -16.58 -20.42 3.69
CA PRO A 80 -15.59 -21.34 3.13
C PRO A 80 -14.28 -21.18 3.89
N THR A 81 -13.72 -22.28 4.41
CA THR A 81 -12.40 -22.29 5.05
C THR A 81 -11.39 -23.06 4.22
N GLY A 82 -10.13 -22.60 4.26
CA GLY A 82 -9.04 -23.14 3.45
C GLY A 82 -9.08 -22.68 1.98
N GLY A 83 -7.96 -22.79 1.27
CA GLY A 83 -7.79 -22.23 -0.09
C GLY A 83 -7.47 -20.73 -0.09
N ALA A 84 -7.44 -20.07 -1.25
CA ALA A 84 -7.11 -18.64 -1.39
C ALA A 84 -8.34 -17.73 -1.19
N TRP A 85 -9.11 -17.97 -0.12
CA TRP A 85 -10.29 -17.18 0.22
C TRP A 85 -9.96 -16.05 1.18
N SER A 86 -10.60 -14.93 0.95
CA SER A 86 -10.39 -13.71 1.70
C SER A 86 -11.70 -12.95 1.84
N ALA A 87 -11.81 -12.17 2.91
CA ALA A 87 -12.99 -11.42 3.22
C ALA A 87 -12.71 -9.99 3.62
N VAL A 88 -13.67 -9.12 3.33
CA VAL A 88 -13.77 -7.79 3.91
C VAL A 88 -15.21 -7.60 4.38
N THR A 89 -15.37 -7.05 5.57
CA THR A 89 -16.69 -6.61 6.07
C THR A 89 -16.76 -5.10 6.04
N THR A 90 -17.89 -4.55 5.60
CA THR A 90 -18.11 -3.11 5.53
C THR A 90 -19.41 -2.71 6.23
N VAL A 91 -19.48 -1.45 6.63
CA VAL A 91 -20.67 -0.83 7.21
C VAL A 91 -20.73 0.62 6.76
N GLN A 92 -21.92 1.10 6.43
CA GLN A 92 -22.14 2.51 6.18
C GLN A 92 -22.55 3.21 7.49
N TYR A 93 -21.85 4.29 7.83
CA TYR A 93 -22.13 5.09 9.02
C TYR A 93 -21.90 6.57 8.72
N ALA A 94 -22.86 7.43 9.11
CA ALA A 94 -22.80 8.87 8.87
C ALA A 94 -22.49 9.27 7.40
N GLY A 95 -22.95 8.45 6.42
CA GLY A 95 -22.71 8.67 4.99
C GLY A 95 -21.33 8.27 4.48
N VAL A 96 -20.52 7.59 5.31
CA VAL A 96 -19.20 7.08 4.96
C VAL A 96 -19.21 5.56 5.04
N ASP A 97 -18.55 4.90 4.09
CA ASP A 97 -18.34 3.45 4.10
C ASP A 97 -17.05 3.13 4.88
N TYR A 98 -17.18 2.35 5.95
CA TYR A 98 -16.07 1.86 6.76
C TYR A 98 -15.87 0.37 6.50
N ALA A 99 -14.64 -0.11 6.62
CA ALA A 99 -14.28 -1.49 6.36
C ALA A 99 -13.41 -2.06 7.48
N SER A 100 -13.50 -3.37 7.67
CA SER A 100 -12.51 -4.13 8.43
C SER A 100 -11.20 -4.23 7.64
N GLN A 101 -10.14 -4.66 8.31
CA GLN A 101 -8.99 -5.24 7.61
C GLN A 101 -9.42 -6.42 6.72
N THR A 102 -8.59 -6.78 5.74
CA THR A 102 -8.78 -8.01 4.97
C THR A 102 -8.50 -9.18 5.87
N LEU A 103 -9.45 -10.11 5.88
CA LEU A 103 -9.44 -11.33 6.67
C LEU A 103 -9.03 -12.46 5.73
N ASP A 104 -7.96 -13.17 6.07
CA ASP A 104 -7.51 -14.34 5.31
C ASP A 104 -8.17 -15.61 5.88
N LEU A 105 -9.10 -16.20 5.12
CA LEU A 105 -9.82 -17.42 5.51
C LEU A 105 -8.99 -18.69 5.32
N ALA A 106 -7.79 -18.58 4.73
CA ALA A 106 -6.79 -19.64 4.76
C ALA A 106 -6.09 -19.73 6.12
N ALA A 107 -5.94 -18.59 6.81
CA ALA A 107 -5.16 -18.49 8.04
C ALA A 107 -5.86 -19.08 9.27
N SER A 108 -7.20 -18.96 9.34
CA SER A 108 -8.00 -19.45 10.47
C SER A 108 -9.45 -19.71 10.06
N SER A 109 -10.10 -20.65 10.75
CA SER A 109 -11.54 -20.88 10.65
C SER A 109 -12.37 -19.90 11.48
N GLU A 110 -11.75 -19.18 12.42
CA GLU A 110 -12.39 -18.12 13.20
C GLU A 110 -11.56 -16.84 13.08
N LEU A 111 -12.19 -15.78 12.57
CA LEU A 111 -11.55 -14.50 12.30
C LEU A 111 -12.33 -13.37 12.96
N THR A 112 -11.58 -12.36 13.40
CA THR A 112 -12.15 -11.14 14.01
C THR A 112 -12.03 -9.97 13.04
N GLY A 113 -13.16 -9.33 12.73
CA GLY A 113 -13.28 -8.29 11.71
C GLY A 113 -13.68 -6.91 12.24
N ASP A 114 -13.31 -6.52 13.45
CA ASP A 114 -13.78 -5.26 14.06
C ASP A 114 -13.73 -4.05 13.13
N ILE A 115 -14.78 -3.22 13.17
CA ILE A 115 -14.90 -2.01 12.36
C ILE A 115 -15.01 -0.81 13.29
N THR A 116 -14.10 0.16 13.11
CA THR A 116 -14.18 1.44 13.80
C THR A 116 -14.78 2.48 12.86
N VAL A 117 -15.90 3.08 13.27
CA VAL A 117 -16.57 4.17 12.55
C VAL A 117 -16.36 5.48 13.28
N TYR A 118 -16.56 6.61 12.59
CA TYR A 118 -16.41 7.93 13.20
C TYR A 118 -17.54 8.86 12.76
N GLU A 119 -17.85 9.83 13.62
CA GLU A 119 -18.62 11.01 13.24
C GLU A 119 -17.88 11.77 12.14
N THR A 120 -18.61 12.54 11.33
CA THR A 120 -18.02 13.28 10.20
C THR A 120 -17.78 14.75 10.55
N THR A 121 -16.84 15.37 9.83
CA THR A 121 -16.55 16.81 9.91
C THR A 121 -16.18 17.38 8.55
N ASN A 122 -16.48 18.66 8.35
CA ASN A 122 -16.03 19.45 7.20
C ASN A 122 -14.92 20.44 7.59
N ASN A 123 -14.37 20.35 8.81
CA ASN A 123 -13.23 21.13 9.27
C ASN A 123 -11.94 20.35 9.01
N ASP A 124 -11.03 20.93 8.22
CA ASP A 124 -9.74 20.35 7.84
C ASP A 124 -8.60 20.66 8.83
N SER A 125 -8.86 21.37 9.94
CA SER A 125 -7.82 21.84 10.87
C SER A 125 -6.99 20.73 11.51
N ALA A 126 -7.48 19.49 11.50
CA ALA A 126 -6.78 18.33 12.03
C ALA A 126 -5.93 17.59 10.96
N LEU A 127 -6.01 18.01 9.70
CA LEU A 127 -5.21 17.46 8.62
C LEU A 127 -3.82 18.09 8.58
N ARG A 128 -2.80 17.25 8.52
CA ARG A 128 -1.40 17.66 8.38
C ARG A 128 -0.58 16.62 7.64
N VAL A 129 0.47 17.04 6.97
CA VAL A 129 1.43 16.09 6.38
C VAL A 129 2.38 15.65 7.48
N GLU A 130 2.31 14.39 7.87
CA GLU A 130 3.22 13.81 8.86
C GLU A 130 4.64 13.70 8.28
N SER A 131 4.76 13.26 7.03
CA SER A 131 6.04 13.23 6.31
C SER A 131 5.84 13.36 4.82
N SER A 132 6.69 14.15 4.16
CA SER A 132 6.86 14.14 2.70
C SER A 132 8.31 13.76 2.37
N HIS A 133 8.48 12.71 1.56
CA HIS A 133 9.76 12.29 1.02
C HIS A 133 9.79 12.63 -0.46
N VAL A 134 10.67 13.56 -0.83
CA VAL A 134 10.81 14.05 -2.20
C VAL A 134 12.16 13.62 -2.74
N ILE A 135 12.17 13.00 -3.92
CA ILE A 135 13.37 12.68 -4.68
C ILE A 135 13.34 13.51 -5.95
N ILE A 136 14.43 14.24 -6.21
CA ILE A 136 14.63 15.03 -7.42
C ILE A 136 15.86 14.53 -8.16
N GLU A 137 15.69 14.14 -9.41
CA GLU A 137 16.77 13.75 -10.31
C GLU A 137 16.85 14.69 -11.51
N ALA A 138 18.01 15.30 -11.73
CA ALA A 138 18.23 16.15 -12.89
C ALA A 138 18.56 15.31 -14.13
N GLY A 139 17.73 15.43 -15.16
CA GLY A 139 17.94 14.91 -16.50
C GLY A 139 18.53 15.95 -17.46
N LYS A 140 18.52 15.63 -18.76
CA LYS A 140 19.15 16.46 -19.80
C LYS A 140 18.49 17.83 -19.99
N ASP A 141 17.18 17.97 -19.76
CA ASP A 141 16.43 19.24 -19.88
C ASP A 141 15.21 19.25 -18.94
N GLN A 142 15.28 18.50 -17.84
CA GLN A 142 14.15 18.30 -16.94
C GLN A 142 14.60 17.91 -15.54
N LEU A 143 13.74 18.15 -14.55
CA LEU A 143 13.82 17.49 -13.24
C LEU A 143 12.72 16.42 -13.18
N GLU A 144 13.11 15.19 -12.87
CA GLU A 144 12.17 14.14 -12.51
C GLU A 144 11.97 14.16 -11.00
N VAL A 145 10.71 14.23 -10.57
CA VAL A 145 10.34 14.33 -9.16
C VAL A 145 9.48 13.13 -8.80
N THR A 146 9.84 12.43 -7.73
CA THR A 146 9.01 11.41 -7.09
C THR A 146 8.74 11.83 -5.67
N GLU A 147 7.48 11.83 -5.25
CA GLU A 147 7.07 12.22 -3.90
C GLU A 147 6.18 11.16 -3.27
N GLN A 148 6.55 10.77 -2.05
CA GLN A 148 5.68 10.03 -1.13
C GLN A 148 5.25 10.96 0.00
N LEU A 149 3.95 11.22 0.09
CA LEU A 149 3.34 12.10 1.08
C LEU A 149 2.42 11.29 1.99
N ILE A 150 2.61 11.41 3.30
CA ILE A 150 1.76 10.81 4.33
C ILE A 150 0.89 11.89 4.94
N LEU A 151 -0.38 11.93 4.55
CA LEU A 151 -1.38 12.82 5.12
C LEU A 151 -1.99 12.16 6.35
N ALA A 152 -1.98 12.87 7.47
CA ALA A 152 -2.56 12.41 8.72
C ALA A 152 -3.79 13.24 9.07
N ASN A 153 -4.89 12.55 9.37
CA ASN A 153 -5.99 13.13 10.12
C ASN A 153 -5.74 12.84 11.60
N THR A 154 -5.29 13.87 12.32
CA THR A 154 -4.98 13.80 13.76
C THR A 154 -6.18 14.03 14.66
N GLY A 155 -7.35 14.26 14.07
CA GLY A 155 -8.61 14.43 14.77
C GLY A 155 -9.27 13.10 15.11
N ASP A 156 -10.45 13.18 15.69
CA ASP A 156 -11.29 12.04 16.08
C ASP A 156 -12.48 11.82 15.13
N ARG A 157 -12.55 12.59 14.03
CA ARG A 157 -13.67 12.58 13.08
C ARG A 157 -13.19 12.37 11.67
N THR A 158 -14.00 11.71 10.85
CA THR A 158 -13.74 11.54 9.42
C THR A 158 -13.96 12.86 8.69
N TYR A 159 -12.94 13.35 7.98
CA TYR A 159 -13.07 14.54 7.14
C TYR A 159 -13.73 14.18 5.80
N ILE A 160 -14.87 14.80 5.52
CA ILE A 160 -15.69 14.54 4.31
C ILE A 160 -15.61 15.66 3.27
N GLY A 161 -14.69 16.61 3.45
CA GLY A 161 -14.52 17.74 2.55
C GLY A 161 -15.51 18.87 2.81
N SER A 162 -15.10 20.09 2.48
CA SER A 162 -15.92 21.32 2.59
C SER A 162 -16.25 21.93 1.22
N GLU A 163 -15.39 21.74 0.23
CA GLU A 163 -15.49 22.31 -1.10
C GLU A 163 -15.84 21.24 -2.13
N GLU A 164 -16.88 21.48 -2.91
CA GLU A 164 -17.27 20.62 -4.03
C GLU A 164 -16.43 20.95 -5.26
N VAL A 165 -15.80 19.92 -5.83
CA VAL A 165 -14.88 20.07 -6.99
C VAL A 165 -15.50 19.58 -8.29
N ILE A 166 -16.40 18.60 -8.19
CA ILE A 166 -17.33 18.17 -9.24
C ILE A 166 -18.66 17.80 -8.56
N PRO A 167 -19.79 17.71 -9.28
CA PRO A 167 -21.08 17.36 -8.69
C PRO A 167 -20.99 16.16 -7.73
N ASN A 168 -21.51 16.32 -6.52
CA ASN A 168 -21.53 15.31 -5.46
C ASN A 168 -20.17 14.82 -4.94
N ARG A 169 -19.03 15.39 -5.37
CA ARG A 169 -17.70 15.03 -4.85
C ARG A 169 -16.97 16.23 -4.30
N ARG A 170 -16.63 16.14 -3.01
CA ARG A 170 -15.89 17.19 -2.29
C ARG A 170 -14.40 16.86 -2.21
N ALA A 171 -13.57 17.89 -2.26
CA ALA A 171 -12.13 17.75 -2.02
C ALA A 171 -11.87 17.42 -0.55
N THR A 172 -11.25 16.28 -0.32
CA THR A 172 -10.89 15.77 1.01
C THR A 172 -9.38 15.85 1.25
N ALA A 173 -8.56 15.59 0.23
CA ALA A 173 -7.12 15.84 0.26
C ALA A 173 -6.70 16.71 -0.93
N ARG A 174 -5.67 17.53 -0.75
CA ARG A 174 -5.05 18.33 -1.81
C ARG A 174 -3.58 17.93 -1.98
N VAL A 175 -3.27 17.31 -3.10
CA VAL A 175 -1.89 17.03 -3.51
C VAL A 175 -1.49 18.13 -4.49
N ALA A 176 -0.79 19.14 -3.98
CA ALA A 176 -0.38 20.29 -4.77
C ALA A 176 0.86 19.95 -5.59
N LEU A 177 0.90 20.39 -6.84
CA LEU A 177 2.08 20.25 -7.70
C LEU A 177 2.75 21.60 -7.96
N PRO A 178 4.09 21.63 -8.09
CA PRO A 178 4.79 22.82 -8.53
C PRO A 178 4.30 23.31 -9.90
N ALA A 179 4.39 24.62 -10.13
CA ALA A 179 4.05 25.21 -11.42
C ALA A 179 4.91 24.61 -12.54
N GLY A 180 4.26 24.27 -13.66
CA GLY A 180 4.93 23.66 -14.82
C GLY A 180 5.09 22.13 -14.74
N ALA A 181 4.55 21.47 -13.70
CA ALA A 181 4.54 20.01 -13.64
C ALA A 181 3.79 19.37 -14.83
N ALA A 182 4.46 18.45 -15.49
CA ALA A 182 4.00 17.68 -16.64
C ALA A 182 4.16 16.17 -16.38
N ASP A 183 3.60 15.34 -17.26
CA ASP A 183 3.70 13.87 -17.22
C ASP A 183 3.42 13.28 -15.84
N VAL A 184 2.39 13.80 -15.17
CA VAL A 184 2.06 13.38 -13.80
C VAL A 184 1.58 11.94 -13.81
N PHE A 185 2.24 11.12 -13.01
CA PHE A 185 1.92 9.73 -12.77
C PHE A 185 1.51 9.54 -11.30
N PHE A 186 0.42 8.81 -11.10
CA PHE A 186 -0.03 8.35 -9.80
C PHE A 186 -0.02 6.84 -9.80
N ASP A 187 0.04 6.26 -8.62
CA ASP A 187 -0.34 4.87 -8.49
C ASP A 187 -1.76 4.67 -9.09
N PRO A 188 -1.93 3.80 -10.12
CA PRO A 188 -3.23 3.51 -10.75
C PRO A 188 -4.32 3.15 -9.72
N GLN A 189 -3.86 2.66 -8.57
CA GLN A 189 -4.60 2.30 -7.40
C GLN A 189 -5.54 3.38 -6.83
N ASP A 190 -5.23 4.66 -7.01
CA ASP A 190 -5.96 5.79 -6.42
C ASP A 190 -6.83 6.59 -7.41
N THR A 191 -6.81 6.21 -8.69
CA THR A 191 -7.21 7.10 -9.80
C THR A 191 -8.67 7.51 -9.86
N ALA A 192 -9.64 6.67 -9.46
CA ALA A 192 -11.07 7.01 -9.61
C ALA A 192 -11.53 8.15 -8.66
N ALA A 193 -10.88 8.30 -7.52
CA ALA A 193 -11.16 9.35 -6.55
C ALA A 193 -10.30 10.60 -6.75
N MET A 194 -9.20 10.49 -7.50
CA MET A 194 -8.34 11.63 -7.81
C MET A 194 -8.95 12.47 -8.93
N ILE A 195 -9.12 13.77 -8.66
CA ILE A 195 -9.53 14.75 -9.67
C ILE A 195 -8.36 15.68 -9.94
N ARG A 196 -7.97 15.82 -11.21
CA ARG A 196 -6.96 16.78 -11.62
C ARG A 196 -7.52 18.20 -11.55
N THR A 197 -6.73 19.10 -10.98
CA THR A 197 -7.03 20.53 -10.88
C THR A 197 -5.89 21.34 -11.50
N GLY A 198 -6.07 22.65 -11.64
CA GLY A 198 -5.00 23.53 -12.13
C GLY A 198 -3.79 23.65 -11.19
N GLN A 199 -3.87 23.14 -9.97
CA GLN A 199 -2.85 23.26 -8.92
C GLN A 199 -2.27 21.90 -8.48
N GLY A 200 -2.61 20.82 -9.19
CA GLY A 200 -2.30 19.45 -8.78
C GLY A 200 -3.55 18.59 -8.79
N PHE A 201 -3.81 17.85 -7.72
CA PHE A 201 -4.88 16.86 -7.66
C PHE A 201 -5.61 16.93 -6.32
N VAL A 202 -6.85 16.49 -6.32
CA VAL A 202 -7.64 16.35 -5.10
C VAL A 202 -8.16 14.93 -4.97
N ASP A 203 -8.03 14.37 -3.76
CA ASP A 203 -8.76 13.16 -3.37
C ASP A 203 -10.18 13.56 -2.99
N THR A 204 -11.14 12.68 -3.26
CA THR A 204 -12.54 12.83 -2.86
C THR A 204 -13.02 11.74 -1.90
N ARG A 205 -12.14 10.82 -1.48
CA ARG A 205 -12.43 9.82 -0.46
C ARG A 205 -12.43 10.46 0.93
N PRO A 206 -13.40 10.14 1.80
CA PRO A 206 -13.35 10.57 3.19
C PRO A 206 -12.02 10.20 3.86
N ILE A 207 -11.41 11.15 4.58
CA ILE A 207 -10.16 10.90 5.32
C ILE A 207 -10.52 10.53 6.75
N VAL A 208 -10.46 9.24 7.05
CA VAL A 208 -10.69 8.72 8.41
C VAL A 208 -9.52 9.11 9.33
N PRO A 209 -9.73 9.19 10.66
CA PRO A 209 -8.63 9.33 11.62
C PRO A 209 -7.53 8.30 11.37
N GLY A 210 -6.27 8.76 11.32
CA GLY A 210 -5.13 7.94 10.94
C GLY A 210 -4.35 8.52 9.76
N ARG A 211 -3.67 7.63 9.02
CA ARG A 211 -2.73 7.98 7.95
C ARG A 211 -3.25 7.55 6.59
N GLN A 212 -2.92 8.34 5.58
CA GLN A 212 -3.19 8.05 4.19
C GLN A 212 -1.97 8.43 3.35
N ASP A 213 -1.50 7.47 2.56
CA ASP A 213 -0.30 7.61 1.75
C ASP A 213 -0.67 8.03 0.31
N TYR A 214 0.15 8.91 -0.25
CA TYR A 214 0.09 9.33 -1.63
C TYR A 214 1.47 9.14 -2.26
N LEU A 215 1.56 8.41 -3.35
CA LEU A 215 2.78 8.25 -4.15
C LEU A 215 2.53 8.74 -5.56
N PHE A 216 3.33 9.70 -5.99
CA PHE A 216 3.20 10.29 -7.31
C PHE A 216 4.56 10.74 -7.86
N SER A 217 4.63 10.86 -9.17
CA SER A 217 5.79 11.42 -9.86
C SER A 217 5.36 12.37 -10.97
N PHE A 218 6.25 13.28 -11.33
CA PHE A 218 6.03 14.25 -12.38
C PHE A 218 7.36 14.76 -12.91
N ILE A 219 7.30 15.43 -14.06
CA ILE A 219 8.45 16.05 -14.70
C ILE A 219 8.29 17.56 -14.64
N LEU A 220 9.36 18.27 -14.31
CA LEU A 220 9.47 19.71 -14.46
C LEU A 220 10.41 20.00 -15.63
N PRO A 221 9.91 20.52 -16.76
CA PRO A 221 10.75 20.97 -17.85
C PRO A 221 11.69 22.09 -17.37
N VAL A 222 12.96 22.01 -17.77
CA VAL A 222 13.99 23.01 -17.45
C VAL A 222 14.56 23.56 -18.75
N ASP A 223 14.37 24.85 -19.00
CA ASP A 223 14.82 25.56 -20.19
C ASP A 223 16.10 26.39 -19.96
N SER A 224 16.60 26.42 -18.72
CA SER A 224 17.69 27.27 -18.29
C SER A 224 18.61 26.58 -17.27
N SER A 225 19.90 26.95 -17.27
CA SER A 225 20.85 26.45 -16.26
C SER A 225 20.54 26.91 -14.83
N LEU A 226 19.63 27.88 -14.67
CA LEU A 226 19.09 28.36 -13.41
C LEU A 226 17.62 27.93 -13.30
N TYR A 227 17.26 27.27 -12.20
CA TYR A 227 15.87 26.87 -11.96
C TYR A 227 15.52 27.08 -10.50
N THR A 228 14.34 27.64 -10.23
CA THR A 228 13.82 27.78 -8.86
C THR A 228 12.56 26.95 -8.75
N LEU A 229 12.64 25.88 -7.97
CA LEU A 229 11.51 25.05 -7.61
C LEU A 229 10.84 25.63 -6.36
N ALA A 230 9.57 26.00 -6.48
CA ALA A 230 8.70 26.25 -5.33
C ALA A 230 7.99 24.96 -4.94
N VAL A 231 8.15 24.54 -3.68
CA VAL A 231 7.50 23.34 -3.13
C VAL A 231 6.20 23.78 -2.46
N PRO A 232 5.02 23.41 -3.00
CA PRO A 232 3.75 23.84 -2.43
C PRO A 232 3.43 23.11 -1.11
N LEU A 233 2.97 23.85 -0.10
CA LEU A 233 2.63 23.32 1.22
C LEU A 233 1.14 23.57 1.56
N PRO A 234 0.20 22.75 1.03
CA PRO A 234 -1.23 22.95 1.25
C PRO A 234 -1.68 22.66 2.69
N TYR A 235 -0.85 21.99 3.48
CA TYR A 235 -1.06 21.65 4.89
C TYR A 235 0.16 22.06 5.71
N ALA A 236 0.00 22.11 7.04
CA ALA A 236 1.15 22.08 7.93
C ALA A 236 1.89 20.74 7.75
N THR A 237 3.22 20.77 7.75
CA THR A 237 4.07 19.61 7.44
C THR A 237 5.13 19.42 8.53
N ASP A 238 5.13 18.24 9.16
CA ASP A 238 5.99 17.96 10.31
C ASP A 238 7.43 17.70 9.87
N ALA A 239 7.58 16.93 8.80
CA ALA A 239 8.84 16.56 8.22
C ALA A 239 8.75 16.57 6.69
N LEU A 240 9.69 17.27 6.06
CA LEU A 240 9.96 17.14 4.63
C LEU A 240 11.41 16.76 4.43
N ASP A 241 11.64 15.64 3.78
CA ASP A 241 12.96 15.11 3.45
C ASP A 241 13.15 15.15 1.93
N LEU A 242 14.23 15.79 1.50
CA LEU A 242 14.51 16.03 0.10
C LEU A 242 15.85 15.42 -0.28
N LEU A 243 15.82 14.49 -1.23
CA LEU A 243 16.99 13.88 -1.85
C LEU A 243 17.18 14.44 -3.25
N VAL A 244 18.34 15.04 -3.53
CA VAL A 244 18.61 15.68 -4.81
C VAL A 244 19.84 15.07 -5.47
N ASN A 245 19.65 14.51 -6.66
CA ASN A 245 20.71 14.11 -7.57
C ASN A 245 20.74 15.08 -8.76
N ALA A 246 21.66 16.04 -8.73
CA ALA A 246 21.82 17.04 -9.79
C ALA A 246 23.32 17.22 -10.13
N PRO A 247 23.93 16.30 -10.89
CA PRO A 247 25.36 16.32 -11.15
C PRO A 247 25.77 17.58 -11.90
N GLY A 248 26.83 18.26 -11.41
CA GLY A 248 27.33 19.51 -11.99
C GLY A 248 26.49 20.75 -11.67
N ALA A 249 25.37 20.60 -10.97
CA ALA A 249 24.57 21.72 -10.48
C ALA A 249 24.79 21.94 -8.98
N GLU A 250 24.85 23.21 -8.60
CA GLU A 250 24.76 23.63 -7.20
C GLU A 250 23.29 23.70 -6.78
N VAL A 251 22.99 23.18 -5.59
CA VAL A 251 21.64 23.13 -5.01
C VAL A 251 21.62 23.98 -3.74
N ASN A 252 20.84 25.06 -3.77
CA ASN A 252 20.69 26.01 -2.68
C ASN A 252 19.24 26.02 -2.18
N ALA A 253 19.03 25.61 -0.94
CA ALA A 253 17.74 25.58 -0.26
C ALA A 253 17.91 26.24 1.12
N PRO A 254 17.78 27.58 1.22
CA PRO A 254 18.18 28.32 2.42
C PRO A 254 17.27 28.04 3.64
N THR A 255 16.05 27.58 3.40
CA THR A 255 15.06 27.21 4.42
C THR A 255 15.15 25.74 4.84
N MET A 256 16.13 24.99 4.30
CA MET A 256 16.34 23.57 4.61
C MET A 256 17.70 23.35 5.28
N GLU A 257 17.74 22.44 6.24
CA GLU A 257 18.96 21.94 6.84
C GLU A 257 19.67 20.98 5.88
N ARG A 258 20.99 21.11 5.75
CA ARG A 258 21.81 20.20 4.95
C ARG A 258 22.37 19.08 5.81
N LEU A 259 21.93 17.86 5.53
CA LEU A 259 22.27 16.65 6.29
C LEU A 259 23.38 15.80 5.63
N GLY A 260 24.03 16.33 4.60
CA GLY A 260 25.14 15.69 3.88
C GLY A 260 24.67 14.97 2.63
N THR A 261 25.21 13.78 2.39
CA THR A 261 24.87 12.95 1.22
C THR A 261 24.41 11.55 1.62
N ARG A 262 23.68 10.91 0.70
CA ARG A 262 23.21 9.52 0.79
C ARG A 262 23.53 8.81 -0.52
N GLU A 263 24.06 7.60 -0.43
CA GLU A 263 24.29 6.75 -1.59
C GLU A 263 23.20 5.69 -1.70
N ALA A 264 22.75 5.47 -2.93
CA ALA A 264 21.61 4.63 -3.21
C ALA A 264 21.71 4.14 -4.67
N SER A 265 21.79 2.83 -4.92
CA SER A 265 21.93 2.23 -6.27
C SER A 265 23.04 2.84 -7.14
N GLY A 266 24.17 3.20 -6.51
CA GLY A 266 25.31 3.83 -7.20
C GLY A 266 25.11 5.31 -7.54
N VAL A 267 24.00 5.90 -7.12
CA VAL A 267 23.68 7.33 -7.25
C VAL A 267 23.92 8.02 -5.91
N THR A 268 24.52 9.20 -5.94
CA THR A 268 24.73 10.05 -4.76
C THR A 268 23.70 11.16 -4.74
N TYR A 269 22.97 11.26 -3.63
CA TYR A 269 21.98 12.30 -3.38
C TYR A 269 22.50 13.27 -2.32
N GLN A 270 22.27 14.56 -2.52
CA GLN A 270 22.32 15.54 -1.45
C GLN A 270 21.06 15.36 -0.59
N TYR A 271 21.23 15.30 0.73
CA TYR A 271 20.13 15.15 1.67
C TYR A 271 19.86 16.46 2.38
N LEU A 272 18.68 16.99 2.16
CA LEU A 272 18.14 18.22 2.74
C LEU A 272 16.90 17.88 3.56
N ALA A 273 16.66 18.60 4.65
CA ALA A 273 15.48 18.41 5.47
C ALA A 273 14.88 19.73 5.94
N ALA A 274 13.56 19.78 6.02
CA ALA A 274 12.81 20.83 6.69
C ALA A 274 11.86 20.19 7.71
N ARG A 275 11.59 20.91 8.80
CA ARG A 275 10.80 20.42 9.93
C ARG A 275 9.83 21.51 10.39
N ASN A 276 8.66 21.08 10.87
CA ASN A 276 7.62 21.96 11.43
C ASN A 276 7.26 23.15 10.53
N LEU A 277 6.99 22.86 9.25
CA LEU A 277 6.57 23.84 8.27
C LEU A 277 5.08 24.17 8.45
N ASN A 278 4.74 25.45 8.33
CA ASN A 278 3.35 25.88 8.33
C ASN A 278 2.74 25.76 6.94
N LYS A 279 1.41 25.67 6.91
CA LYS A 279 0.63 25.76 5.67
C LYS A 279 0.98 27.07 4.94
N GLY A 280 1.41 26.95 3.69
CA GLY A 280 1.74 28.08 2.83
C GLY A 280 3.13 28.70 3.04
N ASP A 281 4.01 28.09 3.83
CA ASP A 281 5.40 28.55 3.94
C ASP A 281 6.10 28.57 2.56
N ASP A 282 6.98 29.56 2.34
CA ASP A 282 7.74 29.71 1.09
C ASP A 282 8.98 28.79 1.11
N LEU A 283 8.79 27.55 0.65
CA LEU A 283 9.86 26.57 0.51
C LEU A 283 10.39 26.54 -0.92
N GLN A 284 11.64 26.98 -1.11
CA GLN A 284 12.28 27.07 -2.42
C GLN A 284 13.58 26.27 -2.48
N VAL A 285 13.78 25.58 -3.60
CA VAL A 285 15.02 24.91 -3.96
C VAL A 285 15.55 25.53 -5.25
N ARG A 286 16.73 26.13 -5.18
CA ARG A 286 17.38 26.80 -6.32
C ARG A 286 18.49 25.93 -6.86
N PHE A 287 18.47 25.75 -8.16
CA PHE A 287 19.47 25.00 -8.91
C PHE A 287 20.26 25.97 -9.79
N SER A 288 21.58 25.84 -9.79
CA SER A 288 22.45 26.58 -10.70
C SER A 288 23.49 25.68 -11.35
N GLY A 289 23.56 25.70 -12.68
CA GLY A 289 24.41 24.80 -13.46
C GLY A 289 23.70 23.57 -14.03
N LEU A 290 22.36 23.52 -14.03
CA LEU A 290 21.61 22.44 -14.68
C LEU A 290 22.00 22.32 -16.16
N GLY A 291 22.06 21.07 -16.66
CA GLY A 291 22.40 20.77 -18.06
C GLY A 291 23.87 20.90 -18.45
N ARG A 292 24.78 21.33 -17.55
CA ARG A 292 26.23 21.44 -17.85
C ARG A 292 27.02 20.13 -17.71
N GLY A 293 26.36 19.04 -17.32
CA GLY A 293 26.96 17.75 -16.97
C GLY A 293 27.52 16.87 -18.11
N ASP A 294 27.63 17.38 -19.35
CA ASP A 294 28.22 16.62 -20.48
C ASP A 294 29.36 17.39 -21.21
N THR A 295 30.06 18.27 -20.49
CA THR A 295 31.23 18.97 -21.04
C THR A 295 32.45 18.70 -20.17
N GLY A 296 33.23 17.66 -20.50
CA GLY A 296 34.51 17.45 -19.83
C GLY A 296 35.18 16.08 -19.96
N GLN A 297 35.12 15.40 -21.10
CA GLN A 297 36.17 14.46 -21.50
C GLN A 297 36.23 14.41 -23.03
N GLU A 298 37.06 15.29 -23.60
CA GLU A 298 37.61 15.13 -24.95
C GLU A 298 38.41 13.81 -24.98
N ALA A 299 37.74 12.71 -25.29
CA ALA A 299 38.40 11.54 -25.83
C ALA A 299 38.78 11.88 -27.27
N THR A 300 40.09 11.98 -27.50
CA THR A 300 40.74 12.08 -28.81
C THR A 300 40.05 11.19 -29.85
N ALA A 301 39.68 11.80 -30.96
CA ALA A 301 39.02 11.18 -32.09
C ALA A 301 39.75 9.91 -32.59
N ALA A 302 39.12 8.76 -32.41
CA ALA A 302 39.28 7.63 -33.30
C ALA A 302 38.01 7.52 -34.15
N GLN A 303 38.18 7.77 -35.44
CA GLN A 303 37.14 7.69 -36.46
C GLN A 303 36.54 6.29 -36.50
N SER A 304 35.23 6.19 -36.28
CA SER A 304 34.43 5.05 -36.71
C SER A 304 33.04 5.57 -37.07
N SER A 305 32.84 5.77 -38.37
CA SER A 305 31.55 6.08 -38.98
C SER A 305 30.59 4.91 -38.79
N VAL A 306 29.46 5.17 -38.15
CA VAL A 306 28.27 4.30 -38.16
C VAL A 306 27.09 5.18 -38.63
N PRO A 307 26.19 4.67 -39.50
CA PRO A 307 25.23 5.51 -40.21
C PRO A 307 24.08 5.97 -39.31
N ALA A 308 23.44 7.06 -39.72
CA ALA A 308 22.21 7.58 -39.17
C ALA A 308 21.07 6.56 -39.32
N ALA A 309 20.74 5.86 -38.24
CA ALA A 309 19.48 5.15 -38.08
C ALA A 309 19.20 4.91 -36.58
N GLU A 310 17.93 5.05 -36.21
CA GLU A 310 17.32 4.77 -34.91
C GLU A 310 17.50 5.81 -33.81
N ILE A 311 16.61 6.81 -33.85
CA ILE A 311 16.00 7.36 -32.64
C ILE A 311 15.33 6.18 -31.94
N VAL A 312 16.05 5.53 -31.01
CA VAL A 312 15.49 4.50 -30.14
C VAL A 312 14.49 5.20 -29.22
N GLN A 313 13.21 5.09 -29.55
CA GLN A 313 12.11 5.35 -28.63
C GLN A 313 12.27 4.38 -27.46
N ARG A 314 13.00 4.83 -26.43
CA ARG A 314 13.19 4.08 -25.20
C ARG A 314 11.81 3.84 -24.56
N PRO A 315 11.41 2.58 -24.36
CA PRO A 315 10.10 2.28 -23.82
C PRO A 315 10.01 2.71 -22.34
N TRP A 316 8.83 3.24 -21.99
CA TRP A 316 8.45 3.92 -20.74
C TRP A 316 8.79 3.21 -19.41
N TRP A 317 9.09 1.91 -19.42
CA TRP A 317 9.42 1.12 -18.22
C TRP A 317 10.82 1.39 -17.64
N TYR A 318 11.72 2.09 -18.35
CA TYR A 318 13.02 2.53 -17.80
C TYR A 318 12.93 3.74 -16.85
N ARG A 319 11.78 4.43 -16.75
CA ARG A 319 11.55 5.57 -15.83
C ARG A 319 11.32 5.13 -14.37
N PHE A 320 11.14 3.85 -14.11
CA PHE A 320 11.01 3.31 -12.75
C PHE A 320 12.35 2.82 -12.16
N GLY A 321 13.47 3.14 -12.80
CA GLY A 321 14.84 2.83 -12.32
C GLY A 321 15.19 3.35 -10.91
N PRO A 322 14.65 4.49 -10.42
CA PRO A 322 14.94 4.96 -9.07
C PRO A 322 14.09 4.29 -7.98
N LEU A 323 13.05 3.52 -8.34
CA LEU A 323 12.24 2.75 -7.38
C LEU A 323 12.89 1.40 -6.99
N LEU A 324 14.21 1.29 -7.15
CA LEU A 324 15.05 0.17 -6.70
C LEU A 324 15.98 0.61 -5.56
N LEU A 325 15.49 1.47 -4.66
CA LEU A 325 16.21 1.95 -3.47
C LEU A 325 15.73 1.38 -2.13
N LEU A 326 14.80 0.43 -2.14
CA LEU A 326 14.45 -0.36 -0.95
C LEU A 326 15.05 -1.77 -0.86
N PRO A 327 15.53 -2.46 -1.92
CA PRO A 327 15.94 -3.86 -1.80
C PRO A 327 17.46 -4.10 -1.99
N ALA A 328 18.34 -3.23 -1.49
CA ALA A 328 19.78 -3.55 -1.36
C ALA A 328 20.05 -4.62 -0.28
N LEU A 329 19.04 -5.04 0.48
CA LEU A 329 18.98 -6.33 1.14
C LEU A 329 18.31 -7.29 0.14
N LEU A 330 18.94 -8.42 -0.26
CA LEU A 330 18.31 -9.67 -0.73
C LEU A 330 19.12 -10.39 -1.84
N THR A 331 20.38 -10.72 -1.57
CA THR A 331 21.15 -11.74 -2.33
C THR A 331 20.73 -13.22 -2.17
N PRO A 332 19.77 -13.68 -1.31
CA PRO A 332 19.35 -15.08 -1.32
C PRO A 332 18.21 -15.39 -2.33
N VAL A 333 17.90 -14.50 -3.28
CA VAL A 333 16.72 -14.56 -4.18
C VAL A 333 16.87 -15.49 -5.38
N ALA A 334 18.07 -15.94 -5.74
CA ALA A 334 18.25 -16.81 -6.91
C ALA A 334 17.51 -18.16 -6.84
N ILE A 335 17.14 -18.62 -5.64
CA ILE A 335 16.36 -19.85 -5.42
C ILE A 335 14.84 -19.55 -5.33
N ARG A 336 14.43 -18.29 -5.06
CA ARG A 336 13.02 -17.82 -5.06
C ARG A 336 12.46 -17.54 -6.46
N LEU A 337 13.31 -17.37 -7.47
CA LEU A 337 12.89 -16.95 -8.82
C LEU A 337 12.06 -17.97 -9.60
N ARG A 338 11.93 -19.22 -9.14
CA ARG A 338 10.93 -20.17 -9.67
C ARG A 338 9.52 -20.01 -9.07
N ARG A 339 9.37 -19.41 -7.88
CA ARG A 339 8.06 -19.02 -7.28
C ARG A 339 7.59 -17.65 -7.79
N LYS A 340 8.53 -16.76 -8.11
CA LYS A 340 8.27 -15.36 -8.52
C LYS A 340 7.53 -15.22 -9.86
N ALA A 341 7.58 -16.22 -10.74
CA ALA A 341 6.88 -16.18 -12.02
C ALA A 341 5.36 -16.40 -11.87
N GLU A 342 4.91 -17.13 -10.85
CA GLU A 342 3.48 -17.28 -10.52
C GLU A 342 2.94 -16.04 -9.77
N GLU A 343 3.73 -15.44 -8.87
CA GLU A 343 3.38 -14.21 -8.15
C GLU A 343 3.30 -12.97 -9.07
N GLN A 344 4.13 -12.89 -10.11
CA GLN A 344 4.14 -11.75 -11.04
C GLN A 344 2.94 -11.77 -12.01
N ILE A 345 2.46 -12.95 -12.39
CA ILE A 345 1.20 -13.11 -13.14
C ILE A 345 0.01 -12.71 -12.25
N GLU A 346 0.06 -13.06 -10.95
CA GLU A 346 -0.96 -12.66 -9.98
C GLU A 346 -0.97 -11.13 -9.76
N GLN A 347 0.19 -10.48 -9.65
CA GLN A 347 0.29 -9.01 -9.53
C GLN A 347 -0.19 -8.26 -10.78
N ASP A 348 0.19 -8.68 -11.98
CA ASP A 348 -0.28 -8.05 -13.23
C ASP A 348 -1.80 -8.21 -13.40
N ASN A 349 -2.35 -9.37 -13.05
CA ASN A 349 -3.80 -9.61 -13.03
C ASN A 349 -4.51 -8.76 -11.97
N ASN A 350 -3.87 -8.54 -10.83
CA ASN A 350 -4.39 -7.74 -9.73
C ASN A 350 -4.47 -6.26 -10.11
N VAL A 351 -3.43 -5.73 -10.77
CA VAL A 351 -3.42 -4.36 -11.30
C VAL A 351 -4.50 -4.15 -12.35
N GLU A 352 -4.63 -5.07 -13.32
CA GLU A 352 -5.64 -4.96 -14.38
C GLU A 352 -7.06 -5.15 -13.82
N LEU A 353 -7.24 -6.05 -12.85
CA LEU A 353 -8.54 -6.21 -12.21
C LEU A 353 -8.90 -5.00 -11.34
N ARG A 354 -7.93 -4.39 -10.65
CA ARG A 354 -8.17 -3.13 -9.93
C ARG A 354 -8.70 -2.06 -10.88
N ARG A 355 -8.06 -1.92 -12.04
CA ARG A 355 -8.44 -0.97 -13.08
C ARG A 355 -9.85 -1.22 -13.59
N LEU A 356 -10.22 -2.48 -13.81
CA LEU A 356 -11.58 -2.87 -14.19
C LEU A 356 -12.62 -2.57 -13.09
N LEU A 357 -12.27 -2.80 -11.83
CA LEU A 357 -13.14 -2.53 -10.68
C LEU A 357 -13.36 -1.03 -10.47
N LEU A 358 -12.31 -0.23 -10.59
CA LEU A 358 -12.39 1.24 -10.56
C LEU A 358 -13.20 1.78 -11.73
N ALA A 359 -12.99 1.27 -12.96
CA ALA A 359 -13.77 1.68 -14.12
C ALA A 359 -15.25 1.30 -13.98
N ARG A 360 -15.55 0.14 -13.40
CA ARG A 360 -16.92 -0.32 -13.15
C ARG A 360 -17.60 0.46 -12.02
N LEU A 361 -16.83 0.95 -11.04
CA LEU A 361 -17.33 1.86 -10.01
C LEU A 361 -17.70 3.21 -10.63
N ALA A 362 -16.85 3.75 -11.51
CA ALA A 362 -17.14 4.98 -12.25
C ALA A 362 -18.37 4.85 -13.16
N ASP A 363 -18.49 3.77 -13.94
CA ASP A 363 -19.69 3.50 -14.77
C ASP A 363 -20.97 3.38 -13.93
N LEU A 364 -20.89 2.75 -12.75
CA LEU A 364 -22.02 2.63 -11.83
C LEU A 364 -22.42 3.99 -11.24
N ASP A 365 -21.44 4.82 -10.88
CA ASP A 365 -21.65 6.19 -10.41
C ASP A 365 -22.32 7.04 -11.52
N ASP A 366 -21.81 7.01 -12.75
CA ASP A 366 -22.37 7.72 -13.91
C ASP A 366 -23.83 7.32 -14.18
N ARG A 367 -24.14 6.01 -14.14
CA ARG A 367 -25.50 5.49 -14.39
C ARG A 367 -26.49 5.80 -13.27
N TYR A 368 -26.02 5.98 -12.04
CA TYR A 368 -26.87 6.48 -10.96
C TYR A 368 -27.17 7.98 -11.15
N GLU A 369 -26.17 8.76 -11.56
CA GLU A 369 -26.34 10.19 -11.85
C GLU A 369 -27.30 10.46 -13.01
N THR A 370 -27.34 9.59 -14.03
CA THR A 370 -28.31 9.68 -15.13
C THR A 370 -29.70 9.11 -14.78
N GLY A 371 -29.88 8.55 -13.58
CA GLY A 371 -31.13 7.96 -13.13
C GLY A 371 -31.45 6.59 -13.75
N GLU A 372 -30.46 5.93 -14.36
CA GLU A 372 -30.60 4.60 -14.96
C GLU A 372 -30.54 3.47 -13.94
N VAL A 373 -30.13 3.77 -12.71
CA VAL A 373 -30.02 2.82 -11.60
C VAL A 373 -30.79 3.36 -10.39
N GLU A 374 -31.67 2.52 -9.83
CA GLU A 374 -32.40 2.83 -8.61
C GLU A 374 -31.45 3.00 -7.41
N ALA A 375 -31.74 3.94 -6.51
CA ALA A 375 -30.82 4.34 -5.44
C ALA A 375 -30.42 3.17 -4.51
N GLU A 376 -31.31 2.20 -4.30
CA GLU A 376 -31.01 1.02 -3.50
C GLU A 376 -30.07 0.03 -4.23
N ALA A 377 -30.26 -0.16 -5.53
CA ALA A 377 -29.39 -0.99 -6.35
C ALA A 377 -27.99 -0.37 -6.51
N TYR A 378 -27.94 0.96 -6.70
CA TYR A 378 -26.69 1.73 -6.74
C TYR A 378 -25.85 1.53 -5.48
N ARG A 379 -26.46 1.70 -4.30
CA ARG A 379 -25.78 1.50 -3.01
C ARG A 379 -25.24 0.07 -2.89
N GLN A 380 -26.02 -0.94 -3.26
CA GLN A 380 -25.62 -2.35 -3.15
C GLN A 380 -24.46 -2.75 -4.08
N ASP A 381 -24.45 -2.22 -5.30
CA ASP A 381 -23.41 -2.52 -6.27
C ASP A 381 -22.12 -1.76 -5.94
N ARG A 382 -22.24 -0.52 -5.46
CA ARG A 382 -21.11 0.34 -5.11
C ARG A 382 -20.30 -0.20 -3.93
N VAL A 383 -20.97 -0.58 -2.83
CA VAL A 383 -20.28 -1.15 -1.67
C VAL A 383 -19.59 -2.46 -2.08
N GLY A 384 -20.19 -3.21 -3.01
CA GLY A 384 -19.60 -4.43 -3.54
C GLY A 384 -18.40 -4.29 -4.44
N LEU A 385 -18.26 -3.16 -5.13
CA LEU A 385 -17.06 -2.83 -5.88
C LEU A 385 -15.96 -2.29 -4.95
N MET A 386 -16.34 -1.45 -3.97
CA MET A 386 -15.42 -0.93 -2.96
C MET A 386 -14.77 -2.04 -2.14
N ALA A 387 -15.53 -3.06 -1.73
CA ALA A 387 -14.95 -4.17 -0.98
C ALA A 387 -13.93 -4.99 -1.78
N GLN A 388 -14.07 -5.07 -3.11
CA GLN A 388 -13.08 -5.74 -3.96
C GLN A 388 -11.79 -4.94 -4.04
N LEU A 389 -11.92 -3.61 -4.06
CA LEU A 389 -10.78 -2.69 -4.03
C LEU A 389 -10.05 -2.72 -2.69
N VAL A 390 -10.80 -2.75 -1.59
CA VAL A 390 -10.23 -2.91 -0.23
C VAL A 390 -9.57 -4.28 -0.08
N HIS A 391 -10.21 -5.35 -0.58
CA HIS A 391 -9.64 -6.68 -0.53
C HIS A 391 -8.29 -6.76 -1.28
N LEU A 392 -8.28 -6.23 -2.50
CA LEU A 392 -7.12 -6.16 -3.37
C LEU A 392 -5.97 -5.34 -2.79
N SER A 393 -6.27 -4.15 -2.27
CA SER A 393 -5.25 -3.28 -1.65
C SER A 393 -4.67 -3.88 -0.37
N LEU A 394 -5.48 -4.51 0.47
CA LEU A 394 -5.00 -5.10 1.71
C LEU A 394 -4.29 -6.45 1.52
N GLY A 395 -4.64 -7.21 0.48
CA GLY A 395 -3.90 -8.40 0.06
C GLY A 395 -2.44 -8.09 -0.35
N GLU A 396 -2.18 -6.88 -0.83
CA GLU A 396 -0.83 -6.38 -1.11
C GLU A 396 -0.09 -6.04 0.20
N THR A 397 -0.75 -5.39 1.16
CA THR A 397 -0.15 -5.02 2.46
C THR A 397 0.11 -6.20 3.42
N MET A 398 -0.72 -7.27 3.37
CA MET A 398 -0.54 -8.46 4.23
C MET A 398 0.64 -9.35 3.78
N LYS A 399 0.90 -9.43 2.46
CA LYS A 399 2.10 -10.10 1.91
C LYS A 399 3.40 -9.39 2.35
N GLU A 400 3.37 -8.09 2.62
CA GLU A 400 4.47 -7.34 3.23
C GLU A 400 4.62 -7.62 4.74
N GLY A 401 3.51 -7.88 5.45
CA GLY A 401 3.48 -8.16 6.90
C GLY A 401 3.97 -9.57 7.28
N GLU A 402 3.57 -10.61 6.54
CA GLU A 402 4.00 -12.00 6.81
C GLU A 402 5.51 -12.20 6.63
N HIS A 403 6.12 -11.48 5.68
CA HIS A 403 7.58 -11.48 5.50
C HIS A 403 8.35 -10.90 6.69
N ARG A 404 7.71 -10.09 7.54
CA ARG A 404 8.33 -9.46 8.71
C ARG A 404 8.29 -10.34 9.96
N VAL A 405 7.32 -11.25 10.10
CA VAL A 405 7.20 -12.15 11.25
C VAL A 405 8.17 -13.33 11.17
N GLU A 406 8.38 -13.92 9.97
CA GLU A 406 9.36 -15.00 9.76
C GLU A 406 10.82 -14.59 10.05
N ALA A 407 11.15 -13.30 9.95
CA ALA A 407 12.50 -12.78 10.22
C ALA A 407 12.83 -12.64 11.73
N SER A 408 11.86 -12.83 12.63
CA SER A 408 12.00 -12.53 14.07
C SER A 408 12.07 -13.75 15.00
N ALA A 409 12.11 -14.98 14.47
CA ALA A 409 12.30 -16.18 15.30
C ALA A 409 13.77 -16.30 15.80
N PRO A 410 14.05 -16.27 17.12
CA PRO A 410 15.42 -16.33 17.63
C PRO A 410 16.02 -17.72 17.45
N LYS A 411 16.97 -17.83 16.51
CA LYS A 411 17.77 -19.03 16.29
C LYS A 411 18.94 -19.04 17.26
N ASN A 412 18.77 -19.61 18.47
CA ASN A 412 19.89 -20.15 19.28
C ASN A 412 19.39 -20.98 20.48
N ALA A 413 19.09 -22.25 20.23
CA ALA A 413 19.06 -23.27 21.28
C ALA A 413 19.49 -24.62 20.70
N ARG A 414 20.80 -24.88 20.63
CA ARG A 414 21.41 -26.22 20.68
C ARG A 414 22.93 -26.14 20.59
N ARG A 415 23.60 -26.20 21.75
CA ARG A 415 24.89 -26.89 21.90
C ARG A 415 24.95 -27.50 23.29
N ALA A 416 24.40 -28.71 23.40
CA ALA A 416 24.72 -29.63 24.48
C ALA A 416 26.11 -30.20 24.19
N ASN A 417 27.05 -30.04 25.12
CA ASN A 417 28.20 -30.94 25.24
C ASN A 417 28.60 -31.02 26.71
N ALA A 418 28.01 -32.00 27.39
CA ALA A 418 28.42 -32.41 28.72
C ALA A 418 29.58 -33.43 28.60
N ARG A 419 30.69 -33.15 29.28
CA ARG A 419 31.67 -34.17 29.69
C ARG A 419 31.77 -34.14 31.22
N PRO A 420 31.83 -35.30 31.91
CA PRO A 420 31.87 -35.34 33.36
C PRO A 420 33.31 -35.47 33.90
N ARG A 421 33.62 -34.82 35.03
CA ARG A 421 34.61 -35.35 35.98
C ARG A 421 34.53 -34.72 37.39
N LYS A 422 34.22 -35.61 38.35
CA LYS A 422 34.72 -35.78 39.73
C LYS A 422 34.55 -34.67 40.80
N GLU A 423 33.72 -35.06 41.78
CA GLU A 423 33.93 -35.02 43.25
C GLU A 423 34.89 -33.99 43.86
N VAL A 424 34.39 -33.19 44.83
CA VAL A 424 34.93 -33.13 46.21
C VAL A 424 33.80 -32.78 47.19
N ARG A 425 33.83 -33.47 48.32
CA ARG A 425 32.95 -33.48 49.50
C ARG A 425 33.43 -32.47 50.56
N ALA A 426 32.52 -31.71 51.18
CA ALA A 426 32.62 -31.24 52.59
C ALA A 426 31.30 -30.54 52.97
N ARG A 427 30.46 -31.13 53.85
CA ARG A 427 30.46 -30.98 55.33
C ARG A 427 30.09 -29.58 55.81
N GLY A 428 29.01 -29.52 56.60
CA GLY A 428 28.89 -28.63 57.76
C GLY A 428 27.56 -27.88 57.83
N ARG A 429 26.53 -28.39 58.52
CA ARG A 429 26.21 -28.21 59.96
C ARG A 429 25.62 -26.81 60.27
N THR A 430 24.39 -26.84 60.83
CA THR A 430 23.84 -25.95 61.89
C THR A 430 23.77 -24.44 61.60
N ALA A 431 22.84 -23.62 62.05
CA ALA A 431 21.74 -23.65 63.01
C ALA A 431 20.90 -22.38 62.71
N GLU A 432 19.57 -22.43 62.83
CA GLU A 432 18.82 -21.66 63.84
C GLU A 432 18.83 -20.12 63.67
N ARG A 433 17.67 -19.53 63.34
CA ARG A 433 16.92 -18.58 64.20
C ARG A 433 15.83 -17.83 63.43
N ARG A 434 14.72 -17.64 64.16
CA ARG A 434 13.48 -16.89 63.85
C ARG A 434 13.70 -15.48 63.29
N PRO A 435 12.64 -14.87 62.75
CA PRO A 435 12.30 -13.50 63.13
C PRO A 435 10.95 -13.44 63.86
N LYS A 436 10.96 -12.66 64.95
CA LYS A 436 9.79 -12.07 65.60
C LYS A 436 9.37 -10.84 64.79
N ALA A 437 8.08 -10.56 64.85
CA ALA A 437 7.41 -9.38 64.31
C ALA A 437 8.01 -8.06 64.81
N GLY A 438 7.87 -7.05 63.94
CA GLY A 438 7.92 -5.62 64.16
C GLY A 438 7.21 -4.98 63.00
#